data_AF-A0A453DK74-F1
#
_entry.id   AF-A0A453DK74-F1
#
_cell.length_a   1.000
_cell.length_b   1.000
_cell.length_c   1.000
_cell.angle_alpha   90.00
_cell.angle_beta   90.00
_cell.angle_gamma   90.00
#
_symmetry.space_group_name_H-M   'P 1'
#
loop_
_entity.id
_entity.type
_entity.pdbx_description
1 polymer ?
#
loop_
_entity_poly.entity_id
_entity_poly.type
_entity_poly.pdbx_seq_one_letter_code
_entity_poly.pdbx_strand_id
1 'polypeptide(L)'
;MQFTHYTPGITLPPAAVTGTTVQIYSFKITRLHNDLKWPLYVYGEVAARDTVDRNRNLLFCRSEFRGQVLTENDSSLCLTGPSRAIVAEDPVDFEVELRIIEGDDEIKDRVLMSLSKRYDGAEQPLCFHGSMCSAELSLGRLAATVQATIVGVRVGKGRWPFECGGRVTCSLYSAEASELVIYQIIIRW
;
A
#
# COMPACT_ATOMS: atom_id res chain seq x y z
N MET A 1 21.16 -0.73 0.87
CA MET A 1 20.62 -0.18 2.13
C MET A 1 21.10 -1.06 3.27
N GLN A 2 21.78 -0.49 4.27
CA GLN A 2 22.09 -1.18 5.51
C GLN A 2 20.88 -1.00 6.43
N PHE A 3 20.20 -2.10 6.77
CA PHE A 3 19.13 -2.08 7.75
C PHE A 3 19.76 -2.12 9.15
N THR A 4 19.44 -1.15 10.00
CA THR A 4 19.82 -1.18 11.41
C THR A 4 19.07 -2.34 12.07
N HIS A 5 19.79 -3.44 12.29
CA HIS A 5 19.30 -4.60 13.02
C HIS A 5 18.96 -4.18 14.45
N TYR A 6 17.69 -4.30 14.86
CA TYR A 6 17.32 -4.17 16.26
C TYR A 6 17.61 -5.49 16.97
N THR A 7 18.66 -5.51 17.79
CA THR A 7 18.92 -6.61 18.73
C THR A 7 18.43 -6.16 20.11
N PRO A 8 17.52 -6.91 20.77
CA PRO A 8 17.10 -6.59 22.14
C PRO A 8 18.31 -6.42 23.07
N GLY A 9 18.37 -5.30 23.80
CA GLY A 9 19.49 -4.98 24.71
C GLY A 9 20.57 -4.05 24.15
N ILE A 10 20.47 -3.60 22.90
CA ILE A 10 21.39 -2.61 22.32
C ILE A 10 20.77 -1.21 22.36
N THR A 11 21.53 -0.21 22.81
CA THR A 11 21.17 1.22 22.72
C THR A 11 21.03 1.59 21.25
N LEU A 12 19.88 2.13 20.86
CA LEU A 12 19.65 2.59 19.49
C LEU A 12 20.80 3.51 19.05
N PRO A 13 21.41 3.28 17.87
CA PRO A 13 22.39 4.21 17.36
C PRO A 13 21.76 5.61 17.29
N PRO A 14 22.50 6.71 17.54
CA PRO A 14 21.95 8.07 17.50
C PRO A 14 21.23 8.42 16.18
N ALA A 15 21.55 7.70 15.10
CA ALA A 15 20.95 7.84 13.78
C ALA A 15 19.66 7.02 13.57
N ALA A 16 19.26 6.16 14.51
CA ALA A 16 17.97 5.47 14.50
C ALA A 16 16.88 6.44 14.98
N VAL A 17 16.50 7.35 14.09
CA VAL A 17 15.48 8.37 14.35
C VAL A 17 14.10 7.79 14.02
N THR A 18 13.18 7.87 14.98
CA THR A 18 11.77 7.56 14.73
C THR A 18 11.12 8.75 14.03
N GLY A 19 10.50 8.51 12.88
CA GLY A 19 9.81 9.54 12.10
C GLY A 19 8.33 9.25 11.92
N THR A 20 7.62 10.26 11.46
CA THR A 20 6.24 10.14 10.99
C THR A 20 6.23 9.37 9.68
N THR A 21 5.40 8.32 9.57
CA THR A 21 5.24 7.54 8.34
C THR A 21 3.78 7.37 7.95
N VAL A 22 3.56 6.96 6.71
CA VAL A 22 2.25 6.55 6.21
C VAL A 22 2.21 5.05 6.02
N GLN A 23 1.21 4.42 6.63
CA GLN A 23 0.86 3.03 6.41
C GLN A 23 -0.24 2.93 5.36
N ILE A 24 -0.02 2.12 4.33
CA ILE A 24 -1.00 1.87 3.26
C ILE A 24 -1.85 0.65 3.61
N TYR A 25 -3.16 0.79 3.51
CA TYR A 25 -4.13 -0.27 3.85
C TYR A 25 -4.72 -0.93 2.60
N SER A 26 -5.18 -0.13 1.64
CA SER A 26 -5.78 -0.60 0.39
C SER A 26 -5.82 0.53 -0.64
N PHE A 27 -5.76 0.16 -1.92
CA PHE A 27 -6.19 1.02 -3.02
C PHE A 27 -7.40 0.35 -3.68
N LYS A 28 -8.57 1.00 -3.63
CA LYS A 28 -9.84 0.43 -4.07
C LYS A 28 -10.48 1.30 -5.13
N ILE A 29 -10.94 0.70 -6.22
CA ILE A 29 -11.80 1.38 -7.19
C ILE A 29 -13.21 1.44 -6.60
N THR A 30 -13.73 2.64 -6.42
CA THR A 30 -15.01 2.89 -5.75
C THR A 30 -16.16 3.12 -6.72
N ARG A 31 -15.88 3.65 -7.91
CA ARG A 31 -16.91 3.94 -8.91
C ARG A 31 -16.35 3.87 -10.32
N LEU A 32 -17.11 3.30 -11.26
CA LEU A 32 -16.82 3.34 -12.69
C LEU A 32 -17.62 4.45 -13.37
N HIS A 33 -17.05 5.04 -14.42
CA HIS A 33 -17.64 6.11 -15.24
C HIS A 33 -17.73 5.68 -16.71
N ASN A 34 -18.44 6.46 -17.54
CA ASN A 34 -18.50 6.31 -19.00
C ASN A 34 -18.88 4.89 -19.48
N ASP A 35 -19.91 4.30 -18.85
CA ASP A 35 -20.44 2.97 -19.15
C ASP A 35 -19.44 1.81 -19.03
N LEU A 36 -18.29 2.04 -18.37
CA LEU A 36 -17.33 1.00 -18.06
C LEU A 36 -17.95 0.00 -17.07
N LYS A 37 -17.82 -1.29 -17.36
CA LYS A 37 -18.46 -2.37 -16.59
C LYS A 37 -17.43 -3.30 -15.97
N TRP A 38 -17.79 -3.85 -14.82
CA TRP A 38 -17.09 -4.98 -14.23
C TRP A 38 -17.31 -6.25 -15.08
N PRO A 39 -16.36 -7.20 -15.07
CA PRO A 39 -15.04 -7.14 -14.43
C PRO A 39 -14.03 -6.30 -15.24
N LEU A 40 -12.98 -5.82 -14.56
CA LEU A 40 -11.87 -5.08 -15.19
C LEU A 40 -10.58 -5.88 -15.09
N TYR A 41 -9.91 -6.12 -16.21
CA TYR A 41 -8.55 -6.64 -16.20
C TYR A 41 -7.55 -5.47 -16.13
N VAL A 42 -7.07 -5.17 -14.93
CA VAL A 42 -6.29 -3.97 -14.60
C VAL A 42 -4.79 -4.27 -14.50
N TYR A 43 -3.96 -3.41 -15.08
CA TYR A 43 -2.50 -3.43 -14.92
C TYR A 43 -1.93 -2.00 -14.83
N GLY A 44 -0.63 -1.88 -14.56
CA GLY A 44 0.05 -0.60 -14.38
C GLY A 44 0.67 -0.45 -13.00
N GLU A 45 0.79 0.80 -12.54
CA GLU A 45 1.55 1.17 -11.35
C GLU A 45 0.76 2.09 -10.41
N VAL A 46 0.94 1.88 -9.12
CA VAL A 46 0.63 2.84 -8.06
C VAL A 46 1.89 2.99 -7.22
N ALA A 47 2.36 4.21 -7.01
CA ALA A 47 3.59 4.49 -6.28
C ALA A 47 3.42 5.63 -5.28
N ALA A 48 4.21 5.60 -4.21
CA ALA A 48 4.41 6.72 -3.31
C ALA A 48 5.82 7.30 -3.51
N ARG A 49 5.97 8.61 -3.40
CA ARG A 49 7.26 9.32 -3.33
C ARG A 49 7.28 10.16 -2.06
N ASP A 50 8.21 9.84 -1.18
CA ASP A 50 8.57 10.70 -0.06
C ASP A 50 9.84 11.49 -0.36
N THR A 51 10.22 12.36 0.57
CA THR A 51 11.37 13.24 0.42
C THR A 51 12.70 12.60 0.78
N VAL A 52 12.72 11.33 1.21
CA VAL A 52 13.96 10.64 1.64
C VAL A 52 14.91 10.48 0.46
N ASP A 53 14.42 9.92 -0.64
CA ASP A 53 15.20 9.70 -1.87
C ASP A 53 14.46 10.14 -3.14
N ARG A 54 13.19 10.55 -3.02
CA ARG A 54 12.27 10.90 -4.12
C ARG A 54 12.08 9.80 -5.17
N ASN A 55 12.53 8.57 -4.89
CA ASN A 55 12.33 7.41 -5.74
C ASN A 55 10.89 6.90 -5.59
N ARG A 56 10.39 6.23 -6.64
CA ARG A 56 9.09 5.54 -6.58
C ARG A 56 9.19 4.35 -5.61
N ASN A 57 8.37 4.38 -4.57
CA ASN A 57 8.09 3.24 -3.71
C ASN A 57 6.80 2.58 -4.22
N LEU A 58 6.95 1.51 -5.02
CA LEU A 58 5.84 0.85 -5.70
C LEU A 58 4.91 0.19 -4.68
N LEU A 59 3.63 0.57 -4.71
CA LEU A 59 2.54 -0.03 -3.93
C LEU A 59 1.83 -1.13 -4.72
N PHE A 60 1.67 -0.92 -6.02
CA PHE A 60 1.14 -1.89 -6.97
C PHE A 60 1.97 -1.78 -8.25
N CYS A 61 2.37 -2.91 -8.82
CA CYS A 61 3.03 -2.96 -10.12
C CYS A 61 2.69 -4.29 -10.80
N ARG A 62 1.94 -4.22 -11.90
CA ARG A 62 1.60 -5.37 -12.73
C ARG A 62 1.81 -5.00 -14.19
N SER A 63 2.46 -5.88 -14.93
CA SER A 63 2.52 -5.78 -16.39
C SER A 63 1.19 -6.19 -17.02
N GLU A 64 1.00 -5.84 -18.28
CA GLU A 64 -0.15 -6.20 -19.09
C GLU A 64 -0.45 -7.71 -19.06
N PHE A 65 0.58 -8.55 -19.22
CA PHE A 65 0.48 -10.01 -19.20
C PHE A 65 0.26 -10.62 -17.80
N ARG A 66 0.31 -9.82 -16.73
CA ARG A 66 0.08 -10.27 -15.34
C ARG A 66 -0.90 -9.35 -14.60
N GLY A 67 -1.84 -8.76 -15.34
CA GLY A 67 -2.91 -7.94 -14.79
C GLY A 67 -3.75 -8.68 -13.76
N GLN A 68 -4.53 -7.91 -13.01
CA GLN A 68 -5.45 -8.39 -12.00
C GLN A 68 -6.88 -8.18 -12.49
N VAL A 69 -7.71 -9.23 -12.42
CA VAL A 69 -9.15 -9.09 -12.61
C VAL A 69 -9.75 -8.50 -11.34
N LEU A 70 -10.40 -7.36 -11.48
CA LEU A 70 -11.22 -6.73 -10.44
C LEU A 70 -12.70 -6.93 -10.76
N THR A 71 -13.49 -7.15 -9.72
CA THR A 71 -14.95 -7.30 -9.83
C THR A 71 -15.65 -6.26 -8.96
N GLU A 72 -16.97 -6.16 -9.06
CA GLU A 72 -17.75 -5.27 -8.19
C GLU A 72 -17.61 -5.66 -6.71
N ASN A 73 -17.54 -6.96 -6.41
CA ASN A 73 -17.40 -7.47 -5.05
C ASN A 73 -15.95 -7.40 -4.55
N ASP A 74 -14.98 -7.44 -5.45
CA ASP A 74 -13.54 -7.34 -5.15
C ASP A 74 -12.85 -6.34 -6.09
N SER A 75 -12.97 -5.06 -5.74
CA SER A 75 -12.46 -3.93 -6.52
C SER A 75 -11.15 -3.36 -5.97
N SER A 76 -10.45 -4.11 -5.09
CA SER A 76 -9.20 -3.67 -4.46
C SER A 76 -7.99 -4.23 -5.18
N LEU A 77 -6.98 -3.38 -5.40
CA LEU A 77 -5.72 -3.83 -5.96
C LEU A 77 -4.96 -4.72 -4.97
N CYS A 78 -4.35 -5.78 -5.49
CA CYS A 78 -3.43 -6.63 -4.77
C CYS A 78 -2.07 -5.92 -4.68
N LEU A 79 -1.92 -5.10 -3.63
CA LEU A 79 -0.71 -4.33 -3.37
C LEU A 79 0.50 -5.26 -3.17
N THR A 80 1.63 -4.91 -3.79
CA THR A 80 2.91 -5.65 -3.77
C THR A 80 3.99 -4.95 -2.94
N GLY A 81 3.68 -3.79 -2.36
CA GLY A 81 4.58 -3.01 -1.52
C GLY A 81 3.84 -2.31 -0.38
N PRO A 82 4.45 -1.30 0.27
CA PRO A 82 5.72 -0.66 -0.12
C PRO A 82 6.96 -1.51 0.20
N SER A 83 8.07 -1.29 -0.51
CA SER A 83 9.34 -2.00 -0.27
C SER A 83 10.15 -1.43 0.91
N ARG A 84 9.83 -0.20 1.32
CA ARG A 84 10.40 0.51 2.46
C ARG A 84 9.33 1.37 3.14
N ALA A 85 9.57 1.83 4.37
CA ALA A 85 8.69 2.79 5.01
C ALA A 85 8.52 4.06 4.13
N ILE A 86 7.29 4.60 4.10
CA ILE A 86 6.96 5.86 3.43
C ILE A 86 7.02 6.96 4.50
N VAL A 87 8.06 7.77 4.48
CA VAL A 87 8.26 8.85 5.46
C VAL A 87 7.37 10.02 5.10
N ALA A 88 6.69 10.57 6.10
CA ALA A 88 5.70 11.64 5.94
C ALA A 88 5.98 12.80 6.91
N GLU A 89 7.25 13.15 7.07
CA GLU A 89 7.68 14.42 7.66
C GLU A 89 7.35 15.59 6.72
N ASP A 90 7.61 15.38 5.43
CA ASP A 90 7.13 16.22 4.34
C ASP A 90 5.92 15.59 3.65
N PRO A 91 5.16 16.36 2.83
CA PRO A 91 4.10 15.79 2.02
C PRO A 91 4.59 14.68 1.09
N VAL A 92 3.77 13.65 0.93
CA VAL A 92 4.03 12.47 0.09
C VAL A 92 3.26 12.60 -1.22
N ASP A 93 3.92 12.40 -2.35
CA ASP A 93 3.25 12.36 -3.64
C ASP A 93 2.84 10.92 -3.99
N PHE A 94 1.56 10.71 -4.25
CA PHE A 94 1.02 9.44 -4.76
C PHE A 94 0.81 9.54 -6.26
N GLU A 95 1.39 8.62 -7.02
CA GLU A 95 1.30 8.54 -8.48
C GLU A 95 0.50 7.29 -8.86
N VAL A 96 -0.51 7.46 -9.73
CA VAL A 96 -1.37 6.38 -10.22
C VAL A 96 -1.33 6.37 -11.74
N GLU A 97 -0.91 5.25 -12.31
CA GLU A 97 -0.87 4.98 -13.75
C GLU A 97 -1.47 3.58 -14.00
N LEU A 98 -2.79 3.51 -14.11
CA LEU A 98 -3.54 2.27 -14.30
C LEU A 98 -4.20 2.22 -15.68
N ARG A 99 -4.19 1.02 -16.26
CA ARG A 99 -4.75 0.70 -17.57
C ARG A 99 -5.60 -0.56 -17.50
N ILE A 100 -6.49 -0.72 -18.47
CA ILE A 100 -7.33 -1.91 -18.64
C ILE A 100 -7.23 -2.45 -20.05
N ILE A 101 -7.48 -3.75 -20.18
CA ILE A 101 -7.70 -4.40 -21.46
C ILE A 101 -9.23 -4.62 -21.62
N GLU A 102 -9.82 -4.02 -22.65
CA GLU A 102 -11.24 -4.21 -23.00
C GLU A 102 -11.40 -5.16 -24.20
N GLY A 103 -12.20 -6.23 -24.04
CA GLY A 103 -12.53 -7.19 -25.10
C GLY A 103 -11.72 -8.50 -25.09
N ASP A 104 -12.17 -9.49 -25.87
CA ASP A 104 -11.49 -10.78 -26.03
C ASP A 104 -10.25 -10.71 -26.96
N ASP A 105 -10.16 -9.66 -27.79
CA ASP A 105 -9.02 -9.41 -28.68
C ASP A 105 -8.09 -8.36 -28.05
N GLU A 106 -6.80 -8.69 -27.98
CA GLU A 106 -5.68 -8.01 -27.27
C GLU A 106 -5.39 -6.52 -27.64
N ILE A 107 -6.33 -5.74 -28.18
CA ILE A 107 -5.98 -4.48 -28.89
C ILE A 107 -6.58 -3.19 -28.28
N LYS A 108 -7.40 -3.25 -27.24
CA LYS A 108 -7.90 -2.02 -26.58
C LYS A 108 -7.36 -1.84 -25.17
N ASP A 109 -6.06 -1.55 -25.13
CA ASP A 109 -5.43 -0.91 -23.99
C ASP A 109 -6.01 0.51 -23.80
N ARG A 110 -6.66 0.72 -22.65
CA ARG A 110 -7.29 1.98 -22.28
C ARG A 110 -6.77 2.47 -20.94
N VAL A 111 -6.48 3.76 -20.85
CA VAL A 111 -6.14 4.40 -19.57
C VAL A 111 -7.34 4.40 -18.65
N LEU A 112 -7.19 3.77 -17.48
CA LEU A 112 -8.20 3.74 -16.42
C LEU A 112 -8.05 4.94 -15.49
N MET A 113 -6.81 5.24 -15.08
CA MET A 113 -6.48 6.39 -14.24
C MET A 113 -5.01 6.77 -14.47
N SER A 114 -4.75 8.04 -14.72
CA SER A 114 -3.38 8.57 -14.84
C SER A 114 -3.33 9.94 -14.15
N LEU A 115 -2.98 9.96 -12.87
CA LEU A 115 -2.91 11.20 -12.10
C LEU A 115 -1.98 11.07 -10.89
N SER A 116 -1.53 12.22 -10.38
CA SER A 116 -0.77 12.30 -9.13
C SER A 116 -1.50 13.17 -8.12
N LYS A 117 -1.43 12.81 -6.84
CA LYS A 117 -2.02 13.58 -5.74
C LYS A 117 -1.04 13.68 -4.57
N ARG A 118 -0.85 14.92 -4.10
CA ARG A 118 0.00 15.23 -2.95
C ARG A 118 -0.79 15.05 -1.66
N TYR A 119 -0.21 14.34 -0.70
CA TYR A 119 -0.77 14.07 0.62
C TYR A 119 0.00 14.83 1.69
N ASP A 120 -0.68 15.71 2.42
CA ASP A 120 -0.11 16.55 3.49
C ASP A 120 -0.50 16.11 4.90
N GLY A 121 -1.35 15.08 5.02
CA GLY A 121 -1.89 14.61 6.30
C GLY A 121 -3.39 14.83 6.50
N ALA A 122 -4.04 15.69 5.71
CA ALA A 122 -5.40 16.15 6.01
C ALA A 122 -6.51 15.17 5.62
N GLU A 123 -6.34 14.42 4.52
CA GLU A 123 -7.41 13.61 3.91
C GLU A 123 -7.19 12.11 4.15
N GLN A 124 -8.16 11.45 4.80
CA GLN A 124 -8.16 9.99 4.98
C GLN A 124 -9.61 9.44 4.85
N PRO A 125 -9.89 8.54 3.89
CA PRO A 125 -9.00 8.03 2.83
C PRO A 125 -8.68 9.11 1.79
N LEU A 126 -7.56 8.95 1.08
CA LEU A 126 -7.19 9.85 -0.02
C LEU A 126 -7.96 9.47 -1.29
N CYS A 127 -8.82 10.37 -1.78
CA CYS A 127 -9.66 10.12 -2.94
C CYS A 127 -8.99 10.53 -4.26
N PHE A 128 -9.13 9.68 -5.29
CA PHE A 128 -8.65 9.88 -6.65
C PHE A 128 -9.86 9.93 -7.61
N HIS A 129 -9.93 10.98 -8.42
CA HIS A 129 -10.98 11.14 -9.42
C HIS A 129 -10.36 11.12 -10.82
N GLY A 130 -10.39 9.95 -11.46
CA GLY A 130 -9.98 9.77 -12.84
C GLY A 130 -11.14 9.94 -13.82
N SER A 131 -10.82 9.96 -15.11
CA SER A 131 -11.81 10.07 -16.19
C SER A 131 -12.70 8.83 -16.32
N MET A 132 -12.16 7.64 -16.04
CA MET A 132 -12.87 6.36 -16.21
C MET A 132 -13.33 5.74 -14.90
N CYS A 133 -12.71 6.11 -13.78
CA CYS A 133 -13.12 5.62 -12.47
C CYS A 133 -12.74 6.61 -11.36
N SER A 134 -13.33 6.40 -10.18
CA SER A 134 -12.86 6.97 -8.92
C SER A 134 -12.29 5.86 -8.05
N ALA A 135 -11.28 6.20 -7.25
CA ALA A 135 -10.62 5.27 -6.36
C ALA A 135 -10.32 5.94 -5.01
N GLU A 136 -10.14 5.12 -3.99
CA GLU A 136 -9.72 5.55 -2.66
C GLU A 136 -8.45 4.81 -2.25
N LEU A 137 -7.49 5.56 -1.70
CA LEU A 137 -6.35 5.02 -1.01
C LEU A 137 -6.60 5.14 0.49
N SER A 138 -6.87 4.00 1.12
CA SER A 138 -6.97 3.90 2.56
C SER A 138 -5.56 3.86 3.15
N LEU A 139 -5.27 4.78 4.06
CA LEU A 139 -3.96 4.95 4.67
C LEU A 139 -4.09 5.49 6.09
N GLY A 140 -3.07 5.30 6.91
CA GLY A 140 -2.95 5.87 8.25
C GLY A 140 -1.62 6.57 8.43
N ARG A 141 -1.63 7.78 9.01
CA ARG A 141 -0.43 8.51 9.40
C ARG A 141 -0.06 8.15 10.83
N LEU A 142 1.16 7.69 11.03
CA LEU A 142 1.65 7.18 12.31
C LEU A 142 2.86 8.01 12.75
N ALA A 143 2.85 8.47 13.99
CA ALA A 143 3.98 9.17 14.59
C ALA A 143 4.97 8.17 15.22
N ALA A 144 6.25 8.56 15.29
CA ALA A 144 7.30 7.81 15.99
C ALA A 144 7.40 6.32 15.60
N THR A 145 7.46 6.05 14.29
CA THR A 145 7.45 4.68 13.78
C THR A 145 8.83 4.04 13.64
N VAL A 146 8.85 2.71 13.69
CA VAL A 146 10.04 1.87 13.46
C VAL A 146 9.77 0.92 12.32
N GLN A 147 10.76 0.75 11.43
CA GLN A 147 10.67 -0.23 10.34
C GLN A 147 11.03 -1.62 10.87
N ALA A 148 10.18 -2.61 10.59
CA ALA A 148 10.44 -4.02 10.88
C ALA A 148 10.36 -4.85 9.60
N THR A 149 11.27 -5.81 9.44
CA THR A 149 11.24 -6.79 8.34
C THR A 149 10.72 -8.12 8.88
N ILE A 150 9.65 -8.63 8.28
CA ILE A 150 9.11 -9.95 8.62
C ILE A 150 9.62 -10.94 7.59
N VAL A 151 10.46 -11.87 8.04
CA VAL A 151 11.15 -12.85 7.16
C VAL A 151 10.18 -13.94 6.67
N GLY A 152 9.06 -14.16 7.37
CA GLY A 152 8.02 -15.06 6.91
C GLY A 152 6.85 -15.15 7.88
N VAL A 153 5.68 -15.48 7.32
CA VAL A 153 4.47 -15.81 8.08
C VAL A 153 4.04 -17.20 7.65
N ARG A 154 3.70 -18.06 8.61
CA ARG A 154 3.16 -19.40 8.34
C ARG A 154 1.89 -19.63 9.12
N VAL A 155 0.90 -20.27 8.49
CA VAL A 155 -0.31 -20.71 9.17
C VAL A 155 0.03 -21.98 9.95
N GLY A 156 -0.04 -21.91 11.28
CA GLY A 156 0.30 -23.04 12.15
C GLY A 156 -0.71 -24.19 12.08
N LYS A 157 -1.98 -23.89 11.77
CA LYS A 157 -3.07 -24.86 11.60
C LYS A 157 -4.10 -24.34 10.60
N GLY A 158 -4.62 -25.21 9.74
CA GLY A 158 -5.63 -24.87 8.73
C GLY A 158 -5.03 -24.46 7.38
N ARG A 159 -5.91 -24.19 6.41
CA ARG A 159 -5.51 -23.65 5.10
C ARG A 159 -5.32 -22.15 5.17
N TRP A 160 -4.52 -21.61 4.24
CA TRP A 160 -4.38 -20.18 4.09
C TRP A 160 -5.75 -19.53 3.77
N PRO A 161 -6.22 -18.56 4.57
CA PRO A 161 -7.62 -18.16 4.55
C PRO A 161 -7.97 -17.09 3.51
N PHE A 162 -7.01 -16.53 2.78
CA PHE A 162 -7.22 -15.39 1.89
C PHE A 162 -6.64 -15.61 0.50
N GLU A 163 -7.36 -15.28 -0.56
CA GLU A 163 -6.86 -15.38 -1.93
C GLU A 163 -5.76 -14.35 -2.23
N CYS A 164 -5.80 -13.17 -1.58
CA CYS A 164 -4.85 -12.06 -1.76
C CYS A 164 -4.40 -11.47 -0.40
N GLY A 165 -3.17 -11.78 0.03
CA GLY A 165 -2.57 -11.26 1.27
C GLY A 165 -3.36 -11.54 2.55
N GLY A 166 -3.00 -10.94 3.69
CA GLY A 166 -3.76 -11.09 4.93
C GLY A 166 -3.36 -10.07 5.98
N ARG A 167 -4.30 -9.52 6.75
CA ARG A 167 -3.95 -8.54 7.79
C ARG A 167 -3.33 -9.24 8.98
N VAL A 168 -2.02 -9.11 9.15
CA VAL A 168 -1.34 -9.43 10.41
C VAL A 168 -1.43 -8.20 11.31
N THR A 169 -1.49 -8.39 12.62
CA THR A 169 -1.39 -7.32 13.60
C THR A 169 -0.57 -7.84 14.76
N CYS A 170 0.40 -7.05 15.20
CA CYS A 170 1.26 -7.34 16.32
C CYS A 170 0.82 -6.41 17.47
N SER A 171 0.72 -6.93 18.68
CA SER A 171 0.59 -6.10 19.88
C SER A 171 1.67 -6.52 20.84
N LEU A 172 2.39 -5.54 21.39
CA LEU A 172 3.34 -5.77 22.46
C LEU A 172 2.77 -5.11 23.72
N TYR A 173 2.62 -5.90 24.77
CA TYR A 173 2.30 -5.36 26.07
C TYR A 173 3.61 -4.97 26.76
N SER A 174 3.81 -3.68 27.04
CA SER A 174 4.94 -3.24 27.86
C SER A 174 4.53 -3.22 29.32
N ALA A 175 5.07 -4.14 30.11
CA ALA A 175 4.84 -4.19 31.55
C ALA A 175 5.40 -2.96 32.29
N GLU A 176 6.39 -2.26 31.72
CA GLU A 176 7.01 -1.08 32.32
C GLU A 176 6.17 0.20 32.13
N ALA A 177 5.41 0.29 31.03
CA ALA A 177 4.60 1.47 30.72
C ALA A 177 3.12 1.35 31.15
N SER A 178 2.67 0.15 31.58
CA SER A 178 1.24 -0.14 31.78
C SER A 178 0.36 0.21 30.57
N GLU A 179 0.96 0.29 29.38
CA GLU A 179 0.31 0.69 28.12
C GLU A 179 0.45 -0.43 27.09
N LEU A 180 -0.64 -0.63 26.34
CA LEU A 180 -0.71 -1.60 25.27
C LEU A 180 -0.19 -0.93 24.00
N VAL A 181 1.07 -1.18 23.64
CA VAL A 181 1.67 -0.65 22.42
C VAL A 181 1.26 -1.57 21.27
N ILE A 182 0.26 -1.14 20.51
CA ILE A 182 -0.18 -1.86 19.31
C ILE A 182 0.76 -1.50 18.17
N TYR A 183 1.55 -2.46 17.71
CA TYR A 183 2.34 -2.34 16.49
C TYR A 183 1.52 -2.89 15.32
N GLN A 184 0.79 -2.02 14.64
CA GLN A 184 0.03 -2.44 13.47
C GLN A 184 0.97 -2.71 12.29
N ILE A 185 1.30 -3.99 12.06
CA ILE A 185 2.12 -4.41 10.93
C ILE A 185 1.23 -5.08 9.89
N ILE A 186 0.85 -4.34 8.86
CA ILE A 186 0.08 -4.90 7.73
C ILE A 186 1.07 -5.48 6.72
N ILE A 187 0.99 -6.79 6.53
CA ILE A 187 1.79 -7.52 5.55
C ILE A 187 0.86 -7.91 4.41
N ARG A 188 1.14 -7.48 3.19
CA ARG A 188 0.42 -7.90 1.98
C ARG A 188 1.47 -8.47 1.02
N TRP A 189 1.25 -9.70 0.57
CA TRP A 189 1.99 -10.35 -0.52
C TRP A 189 1.03 -10.55 -1.68
#